data_AF-A0A2L0CJC8-F1
#
_entry.id   AF-A0A2L0CJC8-F1
#
_cell.length_a   1.000
_cell.length_b   1.000
_cell.length_c   1.000
_cell.angle_alpha   90.00
_cell.angle_beta   90.00
_cell.angle_gamma   90.00
#
_symmetry.space_group_name_H-M   'P 1'
#
loop_
_entity.id
_entity.type
_entity.pdbx_description
1 polymer ?
#
loop_
_entity_poly.entity_id
_entity_poly.type
_entity_poly.pdbx_seq_one_letter_code
_entity_poly.pdbx_strand_id
1 'polypeptide(L)'
;FKNMFIAYRRKQRGENIDFTEAEQLTCMINQSPGSPKLSILSFHGGFHGRTIGALSTTHSKAIHKLDIPAFDWPIANFPKYKYPLENHVAENKAEDKKCLAEVEDLILQYKKKDNPVAGIVIEPIQSEGGDNEASPEFFQELQRIAKKHGAGLLIDEVQTGGGPTGKLWCHEHFNLDTPPDIVTFSKKMQLGGYYHNLDMKPQQMYRV
;
A
#
# COMPACT_ATOMS: atom_id res chain seq x y z
N PHE A 1 -3.04 -6.95 -2.31
CA PHE A 1 -3.22 -7.02 -0.84
C PHE A 1 -3.03 -8.42 -0.26
N LYS A 2 -3.68 -9.46 -0.82
CA LYS A 2 -3.58 -10.85 -0.33
C LYS A 2 -2.14 -11.31 -0.04
N ASN A 3 -1.19 -11.12 -0.98
CA ASN A 3 0.22 -11.49 -0.77
C ASN A 3 0.86 -10.78 0.43
N MET A 4 0.55 -9.51 0.67
CA MET A 4 1.07 -8.78 1.85
C MET A 4 0.50 -9.37 3.15
N PHE A 5 -0.79 -9.69 3.21
CA PHE A 5 -1.37 -10.36 4.38
C PHE A 5 -0.75 -11.75 4.62
N ILE A 6 -0.54 -12.53 3.55
CA ILE A 6 0.10 -13.84 3.62
C ILE A 6 1.54 -13.71 4.12
N ALA A 7 2.35 -12.83 3.53
CA ALA A 7 3.73 -12.61 3.90
C ALA A 7 3.85 -12.09 5.34
N TYR A 8 2.99 -11.14 5.73
CA TYR A 8 2.95 -10.62 7.09
C TYR A 8 2.63 -11.71 8.12
N ARG A 9 1.60 -12.53 7.88
CA ARG A 9 1.27 -13.66 8.78
C ARG A 9 2.31 -14.77 8.76
N ARG A 10 2.98 -15.01 7.63
CA ARG A 10 4.12 -15.94 7.55
C ARG A 10 5.24 -15.46 8.47
N LYS A 11 5.66 -14.19 8.35
CA LYS A 11 6.70 -13.58 9.21
C LYS A 11 6.33 -13.63 10.70
N GLN A 12 5.05 -13.37 11.04
CA GLN A 12 4.58 -13.46 12.43
C GLN A 12 4.55 -14.89 12.99
N ARG A 13 4.12 -15.86 12.17
CA ARG A 13 4.07 -17.27 12.57
C ARG A 13 5.48 -17.84 12.71
N GLY A 14 6.40 -17.38 11.85
CA GLY A 14 7.73 -17.93 11.64
C GLY A 14 7.79 -18.73 10.33
N GLU A 15 9.00 -18.83 9.77
CA GLU A 15 9.22 -19.53 8.50
C GLU A 15 9.10 -21.05 8.67
N ASN A 16 8.51 -21.72 7.67
CA ASN A 16 8.30 -23.18 7.64
C ASN A 16 7.44 -23.76 8.78
N ILE A 17 6.54 -22.96 9.35
CA ILE A 17 5.55 -23.40 10.34
C ILE A 17 4.20 -23.60 9.66
N ASP A 18 3.63 -24.79 9.81
CA ASP A 18 2.33 -25.17 9.25
C ASP A 18 1.15 -24.45 9.94
N PHE A 19 -0.01 -24.46 9.27
CA PHE A 19 -1.24 -23.88 9.80
C PHE A 19 -1.84 -24.75 10.90
N THR A 20 -2.27 -24.14 11.99
CA THR A 20 -2.97 -24.84 13.06
C THR A 20 -4.38 -25.28 12.63
N GLU A 21 -4.92 -26.33 13.24
CA GLU A 21 -6.30 -26.77 12.99
C GLU A 21 -7.31 -25.63 13.28
N ALA A 22 -7.10 -24.86 14.34
CA ALA A 22 -7.92 -23.70 14.67
C ALA A 22 -7.91 -22.63 13.56
N GLU A 23 -6.75 -22.33 12.96
CA GLU A 23 -6.68 -21.42 11.80
C GLU A 23 -7.44 -21.96 10.59
N GLN A 24 -7.36 -23.28 10.33
CA GLN A 24 -8.04 -23.91 9.21
C GLN A 24 -9.57 -23.92 9.39
N LEU A 25 -10.07 -24.24 10.59
CA LEU A 25 -11.51 -24.28 10.86
C LEU A 25 -12.13 -22.88 10.89
N THR A 26 -11.47 -21.91 11.53
CA THR A 26 -12.03 -20.56 11.71
C THR A 26 -12.00 -19.72 10.43
N CYS A 27 -11.02 -19.94 9.52
CA CYS A 27 -10.98 -19.18 8.26
C CYS A 27 -12.18 -19.48 7.35
N MET A 28 -12.70 -20.72 7.37
CA MET A 28 -13.85 -21.16 6.56
C MET A 28 -15.17 -20.48 6.96
N ILE A 29 -15.21 -19.88 8.15
CA ILE A 29 -16.36 -19.12 8.67
C ILE A 29 -16.02 -17.64 8.93
N ASN A 30 -14.94 -17.14 8.32
CA ASN A 30 -14.49 -15.75 8.41
C ASN A 30 -14.12 -15.26 9.82
N GLN A 31 -13.66 -16.15 10.71
CA GLN A 31 -13.27 -15.83 12.08
C GLN A 31 -11.77 -15.97 12.33
N SER A 32 -11.29 -15.29 13.37
CA SER A 32 -9.91 -15.43 13.85
C SER A 32 -9.73 -16.77 14.61
N PRO A 33 -8.52 -17.36 14.63
CA PRO A 33 -7.27 -16.82 14.08
C PRO A 33 -7.08 -17.02 12.57
N GLY A 34 -7.93 -17.81 11.90
CA GLY A 34 -7.81 -18.15 10.48
C GLY A 34 -7.97 -16.98 9.52
N SER A 35 -8.92 -16.10 9.83
CA SER A 35 -9.12 -14.79 9.20
C SER A 35 -8.71 -13.70 10.19
N PRO A 36 -7.44 -13.27 10.19
CA PRO A 36 -6.92 -12.30 11.15
C PRO A 36 -7.40 -10.88 10.85
N LYS A 37 -7.44 -10.04 11.89
CA LYS A 37 -7.59 -8.60 11.74
C LYS A 37 -6.26 -8.01 11.29
N LEU A 38 -6.20 -7.55 10.05
CA LEU A 38 -5.04 -6.87 9.45
C LEU A 38 -5.55 -5.69 8.63
N SER A 39 -4.66 -4.70 8.44
CA SER A 39 -4.97 -3.51 7.66
C SER A 39 -3.97 -3.22 6.55
N ILE A 40 -4.43 -2.47 5.54
CA ILE A 40 -3.60 -1.85 4.52
C ILE A 40 -3.67 -0.34 4.72
N LEU A 41 -2.52 0.30 4.94
CA LEU A 41 -2.45 1.76 4.99
C LEU A 41 -2.55 2.31 3.56
N SER A 42 -3.39 3.32 3.40
CA SER A 42 -3.61 4.03 2.13
C SER A 42 -3.56 5.54 2.34
N PHE A 43 -3.73 6.33 1.28
CA PHE A 43 -3.59 7.79 1.34
C PHE A 43 -4.85 8.52 0.89
N HIS A 44 -5.18 9.64 1.55
CA HIS A 44 -6.18 10.58 1.05
C HIS A 44 -5.87 10.99 -0.39
N GLY A 45 -6.89 11.08 -1.24
CA GLY A 45 -6.74 11.30 -2.68
C GLY A 45 -6.52 10.03 -3.52
N GLY A 46 -6.06 8.92 -2.92
CA GLY A 46 -5.69 7.72 -3.68
C GLY A 46 -6.87 7.03 -4.38
N PHE A 47 -6.58 6.28 -5.45
CA PHE A 47 -7.56 5.45 -6.16
C PHE A 47 -6.97 4.11 -6.61
N HIS A 48 -7.39 3.04 -5.96
CA HIS A 48 -6.89 1.68 -6.19
C HIS A 48 -7.95 0.71 -6.75
N GLY A 49 -9.11 1.25 -7.13
CA GLY A 49 -10.25 0.49 -7.66
C GLY A 49 -11.51 0.59 -6.80
N ARG A 50 -12.53 -0.20 -7.17
CA ARG A 50 -13.90 -0.09 -6.62
C ARG A 50 -14.49 -1.39 -6.07
N THR A 51 -13.77 -2.51 -6.13
CA THR A 51 -14.16 -3.72 -5.37
C THR A 51 -13.97 -3.45 -3.88
N ILE A 52 -14.75 -4.06 -2.98
CA ILE A 52 -14.82 -3.69 -1.54
C ILE A 52 -13.44 -3.50 -0.88
N GLY A 53 -12.49 -4.42 -1.12
CA GLY A 53 -11.12 -4.29 -0.59
C GLY A 53 -10.34 -3.12 -1.19
N ALA A 54 -10.35 -2.95 -2.51
CA ALA A 54 -9.72 -1.83 -3.20
C ALA A 54 -10.37 -0.48 -2.85
N LEU A 55 -11.70 -0.48 -2.72
CA LEU A 55 -12.48 0.71 -2.40
C LEU A 55 -12.21 1.20 -0.97
N SER A 56 -11.90 0.30 -0.05
CA SER A 56 -11.47 0.67 1.31
C SER A 56 -10.16 1.45 1.31
N THR A 57 -9.31 1.25 0.31
CA THR A 57 -8.07 2.02 0.10
C THR A 57 -8.20 3.18 -0.90
N THR A 58 -9.35 3.33 -1.56
CA THR A 58 -9.64 4.47 -2.46
C THR A 58 -10.25 5.61 -1.66
N HIS A 59 -9.74 6.83 -1.83
CA HIS A 59 -10.19 8.05 -1.14
C HIS A 59 -10.27 9.27 -2.07
N SER A 60 -10.66 9.05 -3.33
CA SER A 60 -10.67 10.10 -4.35
C SER A 60 -11.91 11.00 -4.33
N LYS A 61 -13.13 10.45 -4.32
CA LYS A 61 -14.40 11.21 -4.34
C LYS A 61 -15.47 10.52 -3.50
N ALA A 62 -16.33 11.30 -2.83
CA ALA A 62 -17.40 10.77 -1.98
C ALA A 62 -18.34 9.82 -2.74
N ILE A 63 -18.75 10.19 -3.96
CA ILE A 63 -19.67 9.36 -4.78
C ILE A 63 -19.10 7.99 -5.16
N HIS A 64 -17.78 7.80 -5.06
CA HIS A 64 -17.18 6.48 -5.26
C HIS A 64 -17.39 5.54 -4.07
N LYS A 65 -17.65 6.07 -2.86
CA LYS A 65 -17.66 5.33 -1.59
C LYS A 65 -19.00 5.27 -0.88
N LEU A 66 -19.89 6.24 -1.10
CA LEU A 66 -21.20 6.28 -0.43
C LEU A 66 -21.95 4.95 -0.61
N ASP A 67 -22.63 4.52 0.46
CA ASP A 67 -23.47 3.31 0.52
C ASP A 67 -22.74 1.95 0.40
N ILE A 68 -21.40 1.93 0.42
CA ILE A 68 -20.61 0.69 0.34
C ILE A 68 -19.91 0.37 1.67
N PRO A 69 -19.99 -0.86 2.21
CA PRO A 69 -19.21 -1.28 3.37
C PRO A 69 -17.70 -1.12 3.14
N ALA A 70 -16.98 -0.73 4.19
CA ALA A 70 -15.54 -0.53 4.15
C ALA A 70 -14.85 -1.13 5.38
N PHE A 71 -13.55 -1.36 5.28
CA PHE A 71 -12.71 -1.75 6.41
C PHE A 71 -12.20 -0.52 7.16
N ASP A 72 -12.17 -0.58 8.50
CA ASP A 72 -11.44 0.40 9.33
C ASP A 72 -9.93 0.17 9.17
N TRP A 73 -9.35 0.76 8.13
CA TRP A 73 -7.92 0.72 7.80
C TRP A 73 -7.33 2.15 7.83
N PRO A 74 -6.04 2.31 8.14
CA PRO A 74 -5.44 3.63 8.28
C PRO A 74 -5.37 4.38 6.95
N ILE A 75 -5.58 5.68 7.03
CA ILE A 75 -5.54 6.61 5.90
C ILE A 75 -4.61 7.75 6.29
N ALA A 76 -3.46 7.87 5.62
CA ALA A 76 -2.50 8.96 5.82
C ALA A 76 -2.75 10.10 4.83
N ASN A 77 -2.20 11.29 5.09
CA ASN A 77 -2.17 12.35 4.10
C ASN A 77 -1.07 12.10 3.06
N PHE A 78 -1.41 12.27 1.78
CA PHE A 78 -0.42 12.39 0.71
C PHE A 78 0.13 13.85 0.69
N PRO A 79 1.43 14.08 0.41
CA PRO A 79 1.99 15.43 0.40
C PRO A 79 1.24 16.38 -0.54
N LYS A 80 1.00 17.60 -0.08
CA LYS A 80 0.41 18.69 -0.89
C LYS A 80 1.44 19.77 -1.16
N TYR A 81 2.07 19.70 -2.32
CA TYR A 81 3.11 20.64 -2.68
C TYR A 81 2.57 22.02 -3.04
N LYS A 82 3.35 23.04 -2.70
CA LYS A 82 3.20 24.41 -3.17
C LYS A 82 4.04 24.60 -4.43
N TYR A 83 3.50 25.40 -5.34
CA TYR A 83 4.09 25.70 -6.64
C TYR A 83 4.25 27.21 -6.82
N PRO A 84 5.26 27.69 -7.56
CA PRO A 84 6.33 26.92 -8.23
C PRO A 84 7.29 26.20 -7.26
N LEU A 85 7.75 25.00 -7.60
CA LEU A 85 8.49 24.10 -6.68
C LEU A 85 9.79 24.72 -6.17
N GLU A 86 10.50 25.42 -7.05
CA GLU A 86 11.76 26.11 -6.79
C GLU A 86 11.64 27.19 -5.71
N ASN A 87 10.46 27.77 -5.54
CA ASN A 87 10.18 28.81 -4.54
C ASN A 87 9.72 28.22 -3.19
N HIS A 88 9.42 26.92 -3.13
CA HIS A 88 8.80 26.27 -1.97
C HIS A 88 9.53 25.00 -1.51
N VAL A 89 10.83 24.90 -1.80
CA VAL A 89 11.65 23.71 -1.49
C VAL A 89 11.61 23.36 0.00
N ALA A 90 11.72 24.35 0.89
CA ALA A 90 11.73 24.11 2.33
C ALA A 90 10.36 23.65 2.85
N GLU A 91 9.28 24.26 2.37
CA GLU A 91 7.91 23.93 2.73
C GLU A 91 7.51 22.54 2.24
N ASN A 92 7.84 22.20 0.99
CA ASN A 92 7.51 20.89 0.42
C ASN A 92 8.29 19.77 1.14
N LYS A 93 9.56 20.02 1.49
CA LYS A 93 10.34 19.07 2.32
C LYS A 93 9.78 18.93 3.75
N ALA A 94 9.20 19.98 4.31
CA ALA A 94 8.54 19.91 5.61
C ALA A 94 7.21 19.15 5.53
N GLU A 95 6.46 19.32 4.44
CA GLU A 95 5.23 18.57 4.19
C GLU A 95 5.50 17.07 4.02
N ASP A 96 6.55 16.69 3.27
CA ASP A 96 6.99 15.29 3.16
C ASP A 96 7.22 14.67 4.55
N LYS A 97 8.02 15.35 5.39
CA LYS A 97 8.34 14.88 6.75
C LYS A 97 7.10 14.71 7.61
N LYS A 98 6.15 15.65 7.51
CA LYS A 98 4.90 15.62 8.25
C LYS A 98 4.04 14.43 7.83
N CYS A 99 3.86 14.20 6.53
CA CYS A 99 3.12 13.05 6.01
C CYS A 99 3.78 11.72 6.40
N LEU A 100 5.11 11.63 6.31
CA LEU A 100 5.85 10.41 6.69
C LEU A 100 5.76 10.11 8.19
N ALA A 101 5.81 11.14 9.05
CA ALA A 101 5.60 10.97 10.49
C ALA A 101 4.19 10.44 10.79
N GLU A 102 3.17 10.98 10.12
CA GLU A 102 1.79 10.50 10.25
C GLU A 102 1.65 9.03 9.81
N VAL A 103 2.30 8.62 8.73
CA VAL A 103 2.32 7.20 8.29
C VAL A 103 2.85 6.30 9.42
N GLU A 104 3.99 6.67 10.02
CA GLU A 104 4.57 5.89 11.11
C GLU A 104 3.67 5.87 12.35
N ASP A 105 3.07 7.00 12.73
CA ASP A 105 2.13 7.10 13.85
C ASP A 105 0.89 6.21 13.63
N LEU A 106 0.33 6.21 12.42
CA LEU A 106 -0.82 5.38 12.07
C LEU A 106 -0.49 3.88 12.15
N ILE A 107 0.69 3.47 11.69
CA ILE A 107 1.15 2.07 11.81
C ILE A 107 1.17 1.65 13.29
N LEU A 108 1.76 2.49 14.16
CA LEU A 108 1.84 2.23 15.60
C LEU A 108 0.46 2.24 16.26
N GLN A 109 -0.42 3.17 15.89
CA GLN A 109 -1.78 3.27 16.41
C GLN A 109 -2.60 2.03 16.06
N TYR A 110 -2.57 1.58 14.80
CA TYR A 110 -3.32 0.41 14.35
C TYR A 110 -2.79 -0.90 14.92
N LYS A 111 -1.48 -0.98 15.20
CA LYS A 111 -0.91 -2.09 15.99
C LYS A 111 -1.49 -2.13 17.41
N LYS A 112 -1.63 -0.99 18.09
CA LYS A 112 -2.25 -0.91 19.43
C LYS A 112 -3.74 -1.27 19.43
N LYS A 113 -4.42 -1.10 18.29
CA LYS A 113 -5.84 -1.46 18.09
C LYS A 113 -6.07 -2.95 17.75
N ASP A 114 -5.05 -3.80 17.79
CA ASP A 114 -5.12 -5.19 17.33
C ASP A 114 -5.59 -5.32 15.86
N ASN A 115 -5.17 -4.37 15.02
CA ASN A 115 -5.43 -4.36 13.59
C ASN A 115 -4.18 -3.91 12.80
N PRO A 116 -3.03 -4.59 12.98
CA PRO A 116 -1.75 -4.10 12.50
C PRO A 116 -1.69 -3.95 10.98
N VAL A 117 -0.90 -2.98 10.54
CA VAL A 117 -0.67 -2.68 9.12
C VAL A 117 0.24 -3.73 8.51
N ALA A 118 -0.31 -4.57 7.63
CA ALA A 118 0.44 -5.59 6.91
C ALA A 118 1.12 -5.05 5.64
N GLY A 119 0.64 -3.91 5.14
CA GLY A 119 1.19 -3.28 3.95
C GLY A 119 0.68 -1.86 3.73
N ILE A 120 1.38 -1.14 2.88
CA ILE A 120 1.09 0.20 2.42
C ILE A 120 0.80 0.13 0.92
N VAL A 121 -0.25 0.81 0.46
CA VAL A 121 -0.55 0.99 -0.96
C VAL A 121 -0.46 2.47 -1.33
N ILE A 122 0.22 2.77 -2.42
CA ILE A 122 0.40 4.14 -2.90
C ILE A 122 0.58 4.19 -4.43
N GLU A 123 0.03 5.21 -5.07
CA GLU A 123 0.32 5.54 -6.48
C GLU A 123 1.62 6.38 -6.57
N PRO A 124 2.48 6.18 -7.58
CA PRO A 124 3.63 7.08 -7.83
C PRO A 124 3.22 8.54 -8.03
N ILE A 125 2.09 8.74 -8.70
CA ILE A 125 1.41 10.03 -8.90
C ILE A 125 -0.08 9.74 -8.76
N GLN A 126 -0.75 10.36 -7.78
CA GLN A 126 -2.18 10.12 -7.55
C GLN A 126 -2.98 10.69 -8.70
N SER A 127 -3.64 9.86 -9.51
CA SER A 127 -4.30 10.38 -10.72
C SER A 127 -5.72 10.88 -10.45
N GLU A 128 -6.65 9.98 -10.12
CA GLU A 128 -8.07 10.34 -9.89
C GLU A 128 -8.27 11.32 -8.72
N GLY A 129 -7.29 11.37 -7.81
CA GLY A 129 -7.21 12.29 -6.68
C GLY A 129 -6.81 13.72 -7.03
N GLY A 130 -6.39 13.97 -8.27
CA GLY A 130 -6.05 15.31 -8.78
C GLY A 130 -4.58 15.50 -9.18
N ASP A 131 -3.95 14.50 -9.77
CA ASP A 131 -2.55 14.54 -10.23
C ASP A 131 -1.57 15.04 -9.15
N ASN A 132 -1.67 14.48 -7.94
CA ASN A 132 -0.79 14.86 -6.83
C ASN A 132 0.55 14.11 -6.93
N GLU A 133 1.65 14.87 -6.89
CA GLU A 133 3.02 14.37 -6.96
C GLU A 133 3.71 14.41 -5.59
N ALA A 134 4.70 13.53 -5.40
CA ALA A 134 5.62 13.56 -4.27
C ALA A 134 7.05 13.30 -4.75
N SER A 135 8.03 13.76 -3.97
CA SER A 135 9.45 13.66 -4.29
C SER A 135 9.95 12.22 -4.28
N PRO A 136 10.98 11.87 -5.07
CA PRO A 136 11.72 10.61 -4.92
C PRO A 136 12.08 10.30 -3.46
N GLU A 137 12.53 11.31 -2.72
CA GLU A 137 12.93 11.21 -1.32
C GLU A 137 11.77 10.79 -0.41
N PHE A 138 10.55 11.28 -0.68
CA PHE A 138 9.35 10.83 0.04
C PHE A 138 9.13 9.31 -0.12
N PHE A 139 9.22 8.79 -1.34
CA PHE A 139 9.04 7.36 -1.60
C PHE A 139 10.17 6.49 -1.02
N GLN A 140 11.40 6.99 -1.01
CA GLN A 140 12.54 6.32 -0.36
C GLN A 140 12.30 6.18 1.15
N GLU A 141 11.95 7.28 1.82
CA GLU A 141 11.67 7.25 3.26
C GLU A 141 10.42 6.43 3.60
N LEU A 142 9.39 6.48 2.75
CA LEU A 142 8.21 5.63 2.90
C LEU A 142 8.58 4.14 2.85
N GLN A 143 9.49 3.74 1.95
CA GLN A 143 9.98 2.37 1.90
C GLN A 143 10.74 1.99 3.18
N ARG A 144 11.57 2.89 3.71
CA ARG A 144 12.31 2.66 4.96
C ARG A 144 11.35 2.49 6.14
N ILE A 145 10.30 3.31 6.23
CA ILE A 145 9.24 3.18 7.23
C ILE A 145 8.52 1.83 7.09
N ALA A 146 8.11 1.45 5.87
CA ALA A 146 7.43 0.17 5.62
C ALA A 146 8.29 -1.01 6.11
N LYS A 147 9.56 -1.04 5.71
CA LYS A 147 10.54 -2.07 6.11
C LYS A 147 10.76 -2.10 7.63
N LYS A 148 10.94 -0.95 8.26
CA LYS A 148 11.14 -0.82 9.72
C LYS A 148 10.03 -1.50 10.52
N HIS A 149 8.79 -1.43 10.02
CA HIS A 149 7.61 -2.01 10.69
C HIS A 149 7.19 -3.37 10.13
N GLY A 150 7.95 -3.94 9.18
CA GLY A 150 7.64 -5.23 8.56
C GLY A 150 6.39 -5.20 7.66
N ALA A 151 5.95 -4.01 7.23
CA ALA A 151 4.86 -3.84 6.28
C ALA A 151 5.40 -3.92 4.84
N GLY A 152 4.63 -4.54 3.93
CA GLY A 152 4.97 -4.53 2.51
C GLY A 152 4.66 -3.18 1.83
N LEU A 153 5.48 -2.76 0.87
CA LEU A 153 5.22 -1.60 0.02
C LEU A 153 4.66 -2.03 -1.35
N LEU A 154 3.39 -1.71 -1.60
CA LEU A 154 2.74 -1.88 -2.89
C LEU A 154 2.71 -0.53 -3.62
N ILE A 155 3.35 -0.47 -4.79
CA ILE A 155 3.26 0.67 -5.70
C ILE A 155 2.23 0.38 -6.78
N ASP A 156 1.15 1.16 -6.81
CA ASP A 156 0.07 1.00 -7.78
C ASP A 156 0.36 1.75 -9.07
N GLU A 157 0.84 1.01 -10.08
CA GLU A 157 1.20 1.54 -11.39
C GLU A 157 0.14 1.23 -12.45
N VAL A 158 -1.12 0.99 -12.04
CA VAL A 158 -2.23 0.81 -12.98
C VAL A 158 -2.36 1.98 -13.95
N GLN A 159 -2.10 3.22 -13.52
CA GLN A 159 -2.21 4.41 -14.36
C GLN A 159 -0.86 4.97 -14.85
N THR A 160 0.13 5.00 -13.96
CA THR A 160 1.47 5.55 -14.21
C THR A 160 2.37 4.60 -15.00
N GLY A 161 2.12 3.29 -14.92
CA GLY A 161 2.88 2.28 -15.66
C GLY A 161 2.58 2.28 -17.16
N GLY A 162 3.51 1.75 -17.94
CA GLY A 162 3.42 1.64 -19.39
C GLY A 162 3.99 2.82 -20.16
N GLY A 163 4.98 3.54 -19.62
CA GLY A 163 5.76 4.54 -20.37
C GLY A 163 5.43 6.04 -20.23
N PRO A 164 4.27 6.51 -19.72
CA PRO A 164 3.87 7.92 -19.89
C PRO A 164 4.78 8.92 -19.15
N THR A 165 5.51 8.48 -18.13
CA THR A 165 6.45 9.30 -17.36
C THR A 165 7.88 9.26 -17.91
N GLY A 166 8.09 8.68 -19.10
CA GLY A 166 9.41 8.52 -19.74
C GLY A 166 10.19 7.26 -19.33
N LYS A 167 9.64 6.46 -18.42
CA LYS A 167 10.15 5.12 -18.04
C LYS A 167 9.01 4.11 -18.08
N LEU A 168 9.32 2.81 -18.18
CA LEU A 168 8.29 1.77 -18.24
C LEU A 168 7.42 1.82 -16.98
N TRP A 169 8.06 1.94 -15.81
CA TRP A 169 7.43 2.12 -14.51
C TRP A 169 7.84 3.46 -13.90
N CYS A 170 6.90 4.21 -13.35
CA CYS A 170 7.19 5.51 -12.76
C CYS A 170 8.08 5.41 -11.52
N HIS A 171 7.97 4.34 -10.73
CA HIS A 171 8.81 4.18 -9.53
C HIS A 171 10.30 4.05 -9.84
N GLU A 172 10.69 3.78 -11.09
CA GLU A 172 12.09 3.79 -11.52
C GLU A 172 12.74 5.18 -11.38
N HIS A 173 11.95 6.25 -11.30
CA HIS A 173 12.46 7.60 -11.01
C HIS A 173 12.83 7.79 -9.53
N PHE A 174 12.37 6.92 -8.64
CA PHE A 174 12.49 7.13 -7.20
C PHE A 174 13.81 6.63 -6.60
N ASN A 175 14.58 5.82 -7.33
CA ASN A 175 15.85 5.26 -6.85
C ASN A 175 15.74 4.64 -5.44
N LEU A 176 14.71 3.81 -5.23
CA LEU A 176 14.44 3.17 -3.94
C LEU A 176 15.62 2.28 -3.51
N ASP A 177 15.85 2.15 -2.19
CA ASP A 177 16.94 1.32 -1.63
C ASP A 177 16.83 -0.16 -2.10
N THR A 178 15.60 -0.67 -2.29
CA THR A 178 15.32 -1.94 -2.98
C THR A 178 14.12 -1.77 -3.92
N PRO A 179 13.88 -2.71 -4.86
CA PRO A 179 12.61 -2.73 -5.59
C PRO A 179 11.39 -2.73 -4.65
N PRO A 180 10.24 -2.18 -5.08
CA PRO A 180 8.98 -2.35 -4.34
C PRO A 180 8.66 -3.81 -4.06
N ASP A 181 7.92 -4.08 -2.98
CA ASP A 181 7.55 -5.45 -2.66
C ASP A 181 6.53 -6.02 -3.65
N ILE A 182 5.60 -5.18 -4.09
CA ILE A 182 4.58 -5.50 -5.07
C ILE A 182 4.37 -4.29 -5.99
N VAL A 183 4.17 -4.53 -7.28
CA VAL A 183 3.69 -3.53 -8.23
C VAL A 183 2.48 -4.06 -8.97
N THR A 184 1.38 -3.31 -8.97
CA THR A 184 0.18 -3.62 -9.76
C THR A 184 0.17 -2.85 -11.07
N PHE A 185 -0.38 -3.45 -12.13
CA PHE A 185 -0.47 -2.83 -13.44
C PHE A 185 -1.75 -3.27 -14.18
N SER A 186 -2.23 -2.44 -15.10
CA SER A 186 -3.35 -2.73 -16.00
C SER A 186 -3.37 -1.66 -17.12
N LYS A 187 -4.55 -1.19 -17.55
CA LYS A 187 -4.76 -0.10 -18.52
C LYS A 187 -3.84 -0.21 -19.74
N LYS A 188 -2.77 0.59 -19.79
CA LYS A 188 -1.82 0.64 -20.92
C LYS A 188 -1.20 -0.72 -21.22
N MET A 189 -1.03 -1.56 -20.20
CA MET A 189 -0.47 -2.90 -20.29
C MET A 189 -1.41 -3.94 -20.91
N GLN A 190 -2.63 -3.55 -21.32
CA GLN A 190 -3.72 -4.39 -21.87
C GLN A 190 -4.31 -5.38 -20.88
N LEU A 191 -3.46 -6.19 -20.23
CA LEU A 191 -3.84 -7.12 -19.18
C LEU A 191 -3.57 -6.51 -17.80
N GLY A 192 -4.44 -6.84 -16.86
CA GLY A 192 -4.21 -6.58 -15.44
C GLY A 192 -3.30 -7.64 -14.82
N GLY A 193 -2.45 -7.24 -13.89
CA GLY A 193 -1.58 -8.15 -13.17
C GLY A 193 -0.82 -7.46 -12.06
N TYR A 194 0.05 -8.22 -11.42
CA TYR A 194 1.01 -7.70 -10.46
C TYR A 194 2.27 -8.55 -10.50
N TYR A 195 3.42 -7.92 -10.24
CA TYR A 195 4.66 -8.64 -9.94
C TYR A 195 5.08 -8.30 -8.51
N HIS A 196 5.91 -9.17 -7.93
CA HIS A 196 6.31 -9.05 -6.54
C HIS A 196 7.72 -9.61 -6.32
N ASN A 197 8.38 -9.19 -5.25
CA ASN A 197 9.66 -9.76 -4.85
C ASN A 197 9.50 -11.15 -4.20
N LEU A 198 10.61 -11.83 -3.93
CA LEU A 198 10.58 -13.19 -3.36
C LEU A 198 9.95 -13.26 -1.96
N ASP A 199 10.09 -12.20 -1.15
CA ASP A 199 9.50 -12.14 0.18
C ASP A 199 7.97 -12.26 0.15
N MET A 200 7.34 -11.70 -0.89
CA MET A 200 5.88 -11.72 -1.07
C MET A 200 5.34 -12.99 -1.71
N LYS A 201 6.21 -13.96 -2.06
CA LYS A 201 5.80 -15.25 -2.65
C LYS A 201 5.13 -16.15 -1.59
N PRO A 202 3.88 -16.62 -1.80
CA PRO A 202 3.29 -17.66 -0.96
C PRO A 202 4.08 -18.97 -1.09
N GLN A 203 4.26 -19.69 0.03
CA GLN A 203 4.97 -20.99 0.04
C GLN A 203 4.04 -22.14 -0.41
N GLN A 204 2.77 -22.09 -0.03
CA GLN A 204 1.78 -23.11 -0.37
C GLN A 204 1.09 -22.82 -1.72
N MET A 205 0.78 -23.89 -2.46
CA MET A 205 0.01 -23.82 -3.71
C MET A 205 -1.43 -23.34 -3.48
N TYR A 206 -2.12 -22.89 -4.53
CA TYR A 206 -3.52 -22.45 -4.51
C TYR A 206 -3.83 -21.25 -3.59
N ARG A 207 -2.81 -20.50 -3.15
CA ARG A 207 -2.96 -19.36 -2.25
C ARG A 207 -3.31 -18.05 -2.96
N VAL A 208 -3.08 -17.92 -4.26
CA VAL A 208 -3.36 -16.70 -5.05
C VAL A 208 -3.93 -17.04 -6.40
#